data_AF-A0A3P6R1W8-F1
#
_entry.id   AF-A0A3P6R1W8-F1
#
_cell.length_a   1.000
_cell.length_b   1.000
_cell.length_c   1.000
_cell.angle_alpha   90.00
_cell.angle_beta   90.00
_cell.angle_gamma   90.00
#
_symmetry.space_group_name_H-M   'P 1'
#
loop_
_entity.id
_entity.type
_entity.pdbx_description
1 polymer ?
#
loop_
_entity_poly.entity_id
_entity_poly.type
_entity_poly.pdbx_seq_one_letter_code
_entity_poly.pdbx_strand_id
1 'polypeptide(L)'
;MSTNVSGEEGIVKYKVWDAMLESLSFSTKNISFRKFRYGGMRVRIKGVKFVASTNLELEVRLWITTLKLSGKVLIFSDNIRVDVAFIWTNFTIASKIRMGTNIRLLFTGSLYYFNLVEPMLRNIIKKNMEEQIKKFLESEVNPYLQQLKKMVADAGLSFLFKETIKWALHNDTLQVMLNSKR
;
A
#
# COMPACT_ATOMS: atom_id res chain seq x y z
N MET A 1 -3.21 -11.21 -9.07
CA MET A 1 -2.34 -11.63 -7.95
C MET A 1 -3.22 -12.32 -6.92
N SER A 2 -3.17 -13.64 -6.81
CA SER A 2 -3.82 -14.34 -5.70
C SER A 2 -2.94 -14.18 -4.46
N THR A 3 -3.51 -13.65 -3.37
CA THR A 3 -2.78 -13.50 -2.11
C THR A 3 -3.20 -14.62 -1.17
N ASN A 4 -2.26 -15.46 -0.75
CA ASN A 4 -2.47 -16.47 0.27
C ASN A 4 -1.76 -16.01 1.55
N VAL A 5 -2.52 -15.76 2.61
CA VAL A 5 -1.99 -15.30 3.91
C VAL A 5 -2.59 -16.17 5.00
N SER A 6 -1.76 -16.76 5.84
CA SER A 6 -2.20 -17.46 7.04
C SER A 6 -1.44 -16.97 8.26
N GLY A 7 -2.03 -17.11 9.43
CA GLY A 7 -1.40 -16.73 10.69
C GLY A 7 -2.23 -17.11 11.91
N GLU A 8 -1.71 -16.76 13.07
CA GLU A 8 -2.34 -16.97 14.37
C GLU A 8 -2.23 -15.67 15.19
N GLU A 9 -3.35 -15.22 15.75
CA GLU A 9 -3.42 -14.06 16.64
C GLU A 9 -4.23 -14.45 17.88
N GLY A 10 -3.52 -14.66 18.99
CA GLY A 10 -4.12 -15.14 20.24
C GLY A 10 -4.76 -16.52 20.07
N ILE A 11 -6.08 -16.59 20.27
CA ILE A 11 -6.85 -17.84 20.16
C ILE A 11 -7.38 -18.10 18.73
N VAL A 12 -7.08 -17.23 17.77
CA VAL A 12 -7.64 -17.28 16.42
C VAL A 12 -6.55 -17.60 15.41
N LYS A 13 -6.69 -18.73 14.72
CA LYS A 13 -5.95 -18.98 13.47
C LYS A 13 -6.78 -18.51 12.30
N TYR A 14 -6.13 -17.95 11.29
CA TYR A 14 -6.79 -17.47 10.10
C TYR A 14 -6.07 -17.91 8.84
N LYS A 15 -6.85 -18.08 7.77
CA LYS A 15 -6.38 -18.30 6.42
C LYS A 15 -7.20 -17.43 5.47
N VAL A 16 -6.51 -16.64 4.66
CA VAL A 16 -7.06 -15.74 3.65
C VAL A 16 -6.51 -16.17 2.31
N TRP A 17 -7.39 -16.35 1.33
CA TRP A 17 -7.00 -16.75 -0.03
C TRP A 17 -7.92 -16.15 -1.08
N ASP A 18 -7.47 -16.19 -2.34
CA ASP A 18 -8.17 -15.65 -3.50
C ASP A 18 -8.60 -14.18 -3.34
N ALA A 19 -7.77 -13.38 -2.69
CA ALA A 19 -8.00 -11.95 -2.59
C ALA A 19 -8.00 -11.31 -3.99
N MET A 20 -9.06 -10.56 -4.29
CA MET A 20 -9.29 -9.91 -5.58
C MET A 20 -9.70 -8.46 -5.37
N LEU A 21 -9.05 -7.54 -6.09
CA LEU A 21 -9.47 -6.15 -6.21
C LEU A 21 -10.46 -6.06 -7.36
N GLU A 22 -11.73 -5.85 -7.02
CA GLU A 22 -12.83 -5.81 -8.00
C GLU A 22 -12.94 -4.43 -8.65
N SER A 23 -12.71 -3.36 -7.87
CA SER A 23 -12.63 -2.00 -8.41
C SER A 23 -11.74 -1.11 -7.55
N LEU A 24 -11.11 -0.13 -8.18
CA LEU A 24 -10.33 0.92 -7.53
C LEU A 24 -10.56 2.23 -8.27
N SER A 25 -10.87 3.30 -7.54
CA SER A 25 -11.00 4.64 -8.13
C SER A 25 -10.52 5.71 -7.16
N PHE A 26 -9.93 6.75 -7.73
CA PHE A 26 -9.55 7.98 -7.04
C PHE A 26 -9.46 9.10 -8.08
N SER A 27 -9.65 10.35 -7.64
CA SER A 27 -9.50 11.51 -8.51
C SER A 27 -8.07 12.03 -8.43
N THR A 28 -7.47 12.36 -9.59
CA THR A 28 -6.18 13.06 -9.66
C THR A 28 -6.20 14.40 -8.94
N LYS A 29 -7.36 15.09 -8.91
CA LYS A 29 -7.57 16.34 -8.15
C LYS A 29 -7.41 16.17 -6.64
N ASN A 30 -7.48 14.94 -6.13
CA ASN A 30 -7.34 14.61 -4.72
C ASN A 30 -5.94 14.08 -4.36
N ILE A 31 -5.01 14.11 -5.31
CA ILE A 31 -3.60 13.83 -5.09
C ILE A 31 -2.92 15.13 -4.71
N SER A 32 -2.16 15.10 -3.62
CA SER A 32 -1.36 16.24 -3.17
C SER A 32 0.02 15.76 -2.79
N PHE A 33 1.00 16.58 -3.12
CA PHE A 33 2.40 16.29 -2.84
C PHE A 33 2.93 17.33 -1.85
N ARG A 34 3.80 16.91 -0.95
CA ARG A 34 4.48 17.80 0.00
C ARG A 34 5.92 17.37 0.17
N LYS A 35 6.81 18.35 0.36
CA LYS A 35 8.18 18.07 0.77
C LYS A 35 8.17 17.29 2.08
N PHE A 36 9.03 16.29 2.17
CA PHE A 36 9.26 15.47 3.35
C PHE A 36 10.74 15.57 3.77
N ARG A 37 11.07 15.12 4.98
CA ARG A 37 12.42 15.28 5.57
C ARG A 37 13.51 14.76 4.62
N TYR A 38 14.71 15.34 4.71
CA TYR A 38 15.90 14.91 3.96
C TYR A 38 15.73 14.86 2.43
N GLY A 39 14.92 15.75 1.86
CA GLY A 39 14.67 15.78 0.41
C GLY A 39 13.69 14.71 -0.07
N GLY A 40 13.04 13.99 0.85
CA GLY A 40 11.96 13.07 0.53
C GLY A 40 10.70 13.79 0.07
N MET A 41 9.73 13.00 -0.39
CA MET A 41 8.44 13.50 -0.86
C MET A 41 7.31 12.71 -0.20
N ARG A 42 6.25 13.41 0.21
CA ARG A 42 5.04 12.79 0.75
C ARG A 42 3.89 12.98 -0.24
N VAL A 43 3.31 11.88 -0.68
CA VAL A 43 2.12 11.84 -1.53
C VAL A 43 0.93 11.48 -0.69
N ARG A 44 -0.13 12.26 -0.82
CA ARG A 44 -1.40 11.99 -0.16
C ARG A 44 -2.51 11.95 -1.19
N ILE A 45 -3.19 10.81 -1.23
CA ILE A 45 -4.35 10.56 -2.06
C ILE A 45 -5.57 10.52 -1.13
N LYS A 46 -6.55 11.38 -1.36
CA LYS A 46 -7.83 11.39 -0.62
C LYS A 46 -8.95 10.82 -1.49
N GLY A 47 -10.00 10.30 -0.85
CA GLY A 47 -11.17 9.81 -1.56
C GLY A 47 -10.90 8.55 -2.39
N VAL A 48 -9.96 7.71 -1.94
CA VAL A 48 -9.73 6.41 -2.56
C VAL A 48 -10.93 5.52 -2.26
N LYS A 49 -11.56 5.04 -3.32
CA LYS A 49 -12.65 4.07 -3.26
C LYS A 49 -12.19 2.75 -3.82
N PHE A 50 -12.54 1.66 -3.17
CA PHE A 50 -12.28 0.34 -3.73
C PHE A 50 -13.30 -0.66 -3.27
N VAL A 51 -13.46 -1.70 -4.08
CA VAL A 51 -14.17 -2.93 -3.74
C VAL A 51 -13.18 -4.06 -3.90
N ALA A 52 -13.08 -4.90 -2.89
CA ALA A 52 -12.28 -6.10 -2.93
C ALA A 52 -13.04 -7.25 -2.29
N SER A 53 -12.67 -8.47 -2.62
CA SER A 53 -13.19 -9.64 -1.96
C SER A 53 -12.10 -10.68 -1.72
N THR A 54 -12.35 -11.56 -0.76
CA THR A 54 -11.44 -12.65 -0.42
C THR A 54 -12.20 -13.78 0.26
N ASN A 55 -11.65 -14.98 0.22
CA ASN A 55 -12.09 -16.05 1.10
C ASN A 55 -11.37 -15.97 2.44
N LEU A 56 -12.07 -16.31 3.51
CA LEU A 56 -11.56 -16.35 4.87
C LEU A 56 -12.01 -17.64 5.55
N GLU A 57 -11.07 -18.27 6.24
CA GLU A 57 -11.31 -19.33 7.21
C GLU A 57 -10.70 -18.92 8.55
N LEU A 58 -11.44 -19.15 9.62
CA LEU A 58 -11.04 -18.88 10.99
C LEU A 58 -11.20 -20.16 11.82
N GLU A 59 -10.20 -20.43 12.65
CA GLU A 59 -10.26 -21.44 13.69
C GLU A 59 -10.10 -20.74 15.04
N VAL A 60 -11.18 -20.68 15.82
CA VAL A 60 -11.22 -20.03 17.12
C VAL A 60 -11.16 -21.11 18.20
N ARG A 61 -10.09 -21.10 19.00
CA ARG A 61 -9.93 -21.98 20.15
C ARG A 61 -10.70 -21.43 21.35
N LEU A 62 -11.75 -22.14 21.74
CA LEU A 62 -12.49 -21.92 22.97
C LEU A 62 -12.01 -22.92 24.03
N TRP A 63 -12.34 -22.68 25.30
CA TRP A 63 -11.77 -23.43 26.44
C TRP A 63 -11.94 -24.96 26.33
N ILE A 64 -13.03 -25.43 25.70
CA ILE A 64 -13.36 -26.87 25.54
C ILE A 64 -13.55 -27.31 24.09
N THR A 65 -13.52 -26.41 23.11
CA THR A 65 -13.85 -26.73 21.72
C THR A 65 -13.16 -25.78 20.75
N THR A 66 -13.13 -26.16 19.48
CA THR A 66 -12.61 -25.34 18.39
C THR A 66 -13.74 -25.03 17.43
N LEU A 67 -14.04 -23.75 17.24
CA LEU A 67 -15.03 -23.30 16.27
C LEU A 67 -14.33 -22.99 14.94
N LYS A 68 -14.79 -23.61 13.86
CA LYS A 68 -14.33 -23.32 12.50
C LYS A 68 -15.37 -22.49 11.77
N LEU A 69 -14.96 -21.34 11.27
CA LEU A 69 -15.80 -20.42 10.51
C LEU A 69 -15.19 -20.21 9.13
N SER A 70 -16.02 -20.12 8.11
CA SER A 70 -15.54 -19.87 6.76
C SER A 70 -16.58 -19.11 5.94
N GLY A 71 -16.09 -18.40 4.94
CA GLY A 71 -16.93 -17.66 4.01
C GLY A 71 -16.15 -16.61 3.24
N LYS A 72 -16.87 -15.90 2.39
CA LYS A 72 -16.36 -14.77 1.63
C LYS A 72 -16.48 -13.48 2.46
N VAL A 73 -15.44 -12.65 2.39
CA VAL A 73 -15.41 -11.30 2.92
C VAL A 73 -15.46 -10.33 1.75
N LEU A 74 -16.44 -9.43 1.75
CA LEU A 74 -16.50 -8.30 0.83
C LEU A 74 -16.02 -7.06 1.57
N ILE A 75 -15.09 -6.33 0.95
CA ILE A 75 -14.40 -5.18 1.53
C ILE A 75 -14.71 -3.97 0.66
N PHE A 76 -15.36 -2.97 1.27
CA PHE A 76 -15.73 -1.73 0.60
C PHE A 76 -15.02 -0.55 1.24
N SER A 77 -14.59 0.41 0.44
CA SER A 77 -14.12 1.72 0.88
C SER A 77 -14.75 2.78 0.02
N ASP A 78 -15.35 3.78 0.66
CA ASP A 78 -15.96 4.93 -0.03
C ASP A 78 -15.12 6.21 0.10
N ASN A 79 -14.19 6.25 1.04
CA ASN A 79 -13.34 7.41 1.28
C ASN A 79 -12.16 7.06 2.19
N ILE A 80 -11.14 6.44 1.62
CA ILE A 80 -9.87 6.23 2.32
C ILE A 80 -8.82 7.24 1.88
N ARG A 81 -7.99 7.60 2.85
CA ARG A 81 -6.77 8.35 2.63
C ARG A 81 -5.59 7.37 2.55
N VAL A 82 -4.83 7.47 1.48
CA VAL A 82 -3.53 6.81 1.34
C VAL A 82 -2.45 7.88 1.44
N ASP A 83 -1.46 7.65 2.29
CA ASP A 83 -0.38 8.58 2.54
C ASP A 83 0.95 7.82 2.43
N VAL A 84 1.76 8.21 1.46
CA VAL A 84 3.03 7.55 1.14
C VAL A 84 4.15 8.56 1.32
N ALA A 85 5.06 8.29 2.26
CA ALA A 85 6.29 9.04 2.40
C ALA A 85 7.42 8.30 1.69
N PHE A 86 7.96 8.93 0.65
CA PHE A 86 9.12 8.47 -0.09
C PHE A 86 10.39 9.11 0.47
N ILE A 87 11.34 8.26 0.83
CA ILE A 87 12.71 8.63 1.13
C ILE A 87 13.53 8.15 -0.06
N TRP A 88 14.21 9.09 -0.68
CA TRP A 88 14.96 8.86 -1.91
C TRP A 88 16.44 8.81 -1.60
N THR A 89 17.07 7.69 -1.96
CA THR A 89 18.52 7.54 -1.85
C THR A 89 19.02 6.86 -3.13
N ASN A 90 19.84 7.56 -3.91
CA ASN A 90 20.55 6.98 -5.06
C ASN A 90 19.65 6.24 -6.07
N PHE A 91 18.60 6.92 -6.55
CA PHE A 91 17.59 6.35 -7.48
C PHE A 91 16.83 5.13 -6.91
N THR A 92 16.77 5.02 -5.60
CA THR A 92 15.95 4.02 -4.91
C THR A 92 14.98 4.73 -3.99
N ILE A 93 13.72 4.30 -4.03
CA ILE A 93 12.66 4.73 -3.13
C ILE A 93 12.58 3.74 -1.97
N ALA A 94 12.82 4.23 -0.76
CA ALA A 94 12.31 3.61 0.45
C ALA A 94 10.97 4.29 0.81
N SER A 95 9.95 3.52 1.14
CA SER A 95 8.61 4.06 1.39
C SER A 95 8.08 3.74 2.78
N LYS A 96 7.35 4.68 3.36
CA LYS A 96 6.48 4.45 4.52
C LYS A 96 5.05 4.76 4.09
N ILE A 97 4.24 3.72 4.02
CA ILE A 97 2.84 3.81 3.58
C ILE A 97 1.95 3.80 4.82
N ARG A 98 0.93 4.65 4.79
CA ARG A 98 -0.12 4.72 5.81
C ARG A 98 -1.46 4.79 5.13
N MET A 99 -2.33 3.86 5.46
CA MET A 99 -3.68 3.81 4.96
C MET A 99 -4.70 4.08 6.06
N GLY A 100 -5.77 4.80 5.71
CA GLY A 100 -6.94 4.98 6.58
C GLY A 100 -7.72 3.68 6.79
N THR A 101 -8.51 3.62 7.85
CA THR A 101 -9.23 2.41 8.29
C THR A 101 -10.72 2.40 7.94
N ASN A 102 -11.19 3.35 7.13
CA ASN A 102 -12.59 3.49 6.75
C ASN A 102 -13.01 2.48 5.67
N ILE A 103 -12.93 1.20 6.04
CA ILE A 103 -13.44 0.07 5.26
C ILE A 103 -14.76 -0.43 5.87
N ARG A 104 -15.62 -1.03 5.06
CA ARG A 104 -16.78 -1.80 5.50
C ARG A 104 -16.54 -3.25 5.12
N LEU A 105 -16.78 -4.15 6.07
CA LEU A 105 -16.65 -5.58 5.87
C LEU A 105 -18.05 -6.19 5.85
N LEU A 106 -18.37 -6.96 4.81
CA LEU A 106 -19.55 -7.81 4.78
C LEU A 106 -19.10 -9.26 4.77
N PHE A 107 -19.68 -10.05 5.65
CA PHE A 107 -19.38 -11.46 5.83
C PHE A 107 -20.51 -12.32 5.28
N THR A 108 -20.14 -13.49 4.76
CA THR A 108 -21.08 -14.50 4.27
C THR A 108 -20.86 -15.82 5.00
N GLY A 109 -21.82 -16.74 4.91
CA GLY A 109 -21.70 -18.06 5.54
C GLY A 109 -21.68 -17.98 7.06
N SER A 110 -20.86 -18.83 7.69
CA SER A 110 -20.78 -18.88 9.17
C SER A 110 -20.05 -17.69 9.77
N LEU A 111 -19.25 -16.96 8.98
CA LEU A 111 -18.60 -15.72 9.41
C LEU A 111 -19.58 -14.59 9.75
N TYR A 112 -20.79 -14.60 9.17
CA TYR A 112 -21.82 -13.58 9.43
C TYR A 112 -22.15 -13.43 10.92
N TYR A 113 -22.06 -14.52 11.68
CA TYR A 113 -22.45 -14.54 13.10
C TYR A 113 -21.34 -14.05 14.04
N PHE A 114 -20.16 -13.69 13.52
CA PHE A 114 -18.96 -13.49 14.33
C PHE A 114 -18.32 -12.10 14.14
N ASN A 115 -19.02 -11.06 14.58
CA ASN A 115 -18.52 -9.68 14.55
C ASN A 115 -17.25 -9.44 15.40
N LEU A 116 -16.91 -10.36 16.32
CA LEU A 116 -15.75 -10.23 17.22
C LEU A 116 -14.41 -10.18 16.48
N VAL A 117 -14.34 -10.72 15.27
CA VAL A 117 -13.09 -10.80 14.48
C VAL A 117 -12.91 -9.61 13.52
N GLU A 118 -13.90 -8.73 13.43
CA GLU A 118 -13.87 -7.58 12.54
C GLU A 118 -12.66 -6.65 12.79
N PRO A 119 -12.30 -6.29 14.05
CA PRO A 119 -11.14 -5.45 14.32
C PRO A 119 -9.82 -6.07 13.85
N MET A 120 -9.66 -7.38 14.06
CA MET A 120 -8.50 -8.15 13.63
C MET A 120 -8.36 -8.13 12.11
N LEU A 121 -9.46 -8.41 11.39
CA LEU A 121 -9.47 -8.41 9.92
C LEU A 121 -9.16 -7.04 9.33
N ARG A 122 -9.68 -5.96 9.94
CA ARG A 122 -9.34 -4.59 9.54
C ARG A 122 -7.84 -4.32 9.60
N ASN A 123 -7.17 -4.82 10.64
CA ASN A 123 -5.73 -4.68 10.81
C ASN A 123 -4.94 -5.50 9.77
N ILE A 124 -5.36 -6.75 9.53
CA ILE A 124 -4.74 -7.64 8.53
C ILE A 124 -4.85 -7.02 7.13
N ILE A 125 -6.05 -6.58 6.73
CA ILE A 125 -6.30 -5.95 5.43
C ILE A 125 -5.40 -4.73 5.27
N LYS A 126 -5.39 -3.84 6.27
CA LYS A 126 -4.56 -2.62 6.25
C LYS A 126 -3.08 -2.96 6.04
N LYS A 127 -2.52 -3.86 6.85
CA LYS A 127 -1.09 -4.24 6.77
C LYS A 127 -0.76 -4.85 5.41
N ASN A 128 -1.61 -5.75 4.91
CA ASN A 128 -1.40 -6.39 3.61
C ASN A 128 -1.44 -5.37 2.46
N MET A 129 -2.35 -4.39 2.48
CA MET A 129 -2.37 -3.33 1.47
C MET A 129 -1.13 -2.43 1.54
N GLU A 130 -0.70 -2.05 2.75
CA GLU A 130 0.54 -1.28 2.95
C GLU A 130 1.76 -2.05 2.42
N GLU A 131 1.81 -3.37 2.63
CA GLU A 131 2.89 -4.23 2.14
C GLU A 131 2.85 -4.42 0.61
N GLN A 132 1.68 -4.62 0.00
CA GLN A 132 1.57 -4.76 -1.46
C GLN A 132 1.97 -3.48 -2.19
N ILE A 133 1.58 -2.30 -1.69
CA ILE A 133 2.04 -1.02 -2.26
C ILE A 133 3.57 -0.90 -2.12
N LYS A 134 4.13 -1.32 -0.98
CA LYS A 134 5.59 -1.32 -0.79
C LYS A 134 6.28 -2.23 -1.79
N LYS A 135 5.81 -3.47 -1.94
CA LYS A 135 6.35 -4.45 -2.90
C LYS A 135 6.30 -3.92 -4.33
N PHE A 136 5.18 -3.31 -4.74
CA PHE A 136 5.06 -2.69 -6.06
C PHE A 136 6.11 -1.59 -6.29
N LEU A 137 6.35 -0.72 -5.31
CA LEU A 137 7.38 0.30 -5.43
C LEU A 137 8.79 -0.30 -5.56
N GLU A 138 9.05 -1.40 -4.84
CA GLU A 138 10.32 -2.10 -4.86
C GLU A 138 10.55 -2.92 -6.14
N SER A 139 9.52 -3.60 -6.65
CA SER A 139 9.62 -4.50 -7.80
C SER A 139 9.43 -3.81 -9.14
N GLU A 140 8.58 -2.78 -9.20
CA GLU A 140 8.26 -2.11 -10.46
C GLU A 140 8.98 -0.78 -10.56
N VAL A 141 8.83 0.10 -9.55
CA VAL A 141 9.30 1.50 -9.68
C VAL A 141 10.81 1.62 -9.53
N ASN A 142 11.40 0.96 -8.53
CA ASN A 142 12.85 1.06 -8.27
C ASN A 142 13.70 0.56 -9.46
N PRO A 143 13.38 -0.55 -10.15
CA PRO A 143 14.12 -0.96 -11.33
C PRO A 143 14.11 0.10 -12.46
N TYR A 144 12.97 0.73 -12.74
CA TYR A 144 12.92 1.82 -13.72
C TYR A 144 13.80 3.00 -13.34
N LEU A 145 13.85 3.36 -12.04
CA LEU A 145 14.72 4.42 -11.56
C LEU A 145 16.21 4.05 -11.69
N GLN A 146 16.57 2.79 -11.48
CA GLN A 146 17.94 2.32 -11.69
C GLN A 146 18.31 2.30 -13.18
N GLN A 147 17.37 1.93 -14.07
CA GLN A 147 17.57 2.04 -15.51
C GLN A 147 17.78 3.50 -15.92
N LEU A 148 16.96 4.42 -15.41
CA LEU A 148 17.13 5.86 -15.65
C LEU A 148 18.51 6.34 -15.19
N LYS A 149 18.96 5.92 -14.00
CA LYS A 149 20.31 6.21 -13.51
C LYS A 149 21.38 5.74 -14.50
N LYS A 150 21.26 4.52 -15.00
CA LYS A 150 22.21 3.97 -15.98
C LYS A 150 22.21 4.80 -17.27
N MET A 151 21.04 5.14 -17.83
CA MET A 151 20.95 5.96 -19.04
C MET A 151 21.60 7.33 -18.88
N VAL A 152 21.39 7.99 -17.73
CA VAL A 152 22.04 9.28 -17.44
C VAL A 152 23.56 9.11 -17.31
N ALA A 153 24.03 7.98 -16.76
CA ALA A 153 25.44 7.70 -16.63
C ALA A 153 26.11 7.47 -17.99
N ASP A 154 25.48 6.64 -18.84
CA ASP A 154 25.95 6.28 -20.18
C ASP A 154 25.99 7.52 -21.10
N ALA A 155 25.10 8.50 -20.88
CA ALA A 155 25.13 9.79 -21.57
C ALA A 155 26.27 10.73 -21.09
N GLY A 156 27.15 10.28 -20.19
CA GLY A 156 28.24 11.09 -19.64
C GLY A 156 27.76 12.14 -18.62
N LEU A 157 26.49 12.12 -18.24
CA LEU A 157 25.88 13.10 -17.34
C LEU A 157 25.97 12.70 -15.87
N SER A 158 26.90 11.79 -15.53
CA SER A 158 27.09 11.28 -14.16
C SER A 158 27.43 12.37 -13.14
N PHE A 159 27.97 13.50 -13.58
CA PHE A 159 28.22 14.66 -12.73
C PHE A 159 26.94 15.21 -12.08
N LEU A 160 25.77 14.99 -12.69
CA LEU A 160 24.46 15.36 -12.14
C LEU A 160 24.06 14.52 -10.91
N PHE A 161 24.68 13.34 -10.71
CA PHE A 161 24.36 12.49 -9.55
C PHE A 161 24.92 13.03 -8.24
N LYS A 162 26.02 13.81 -8.28
CA LYS A 162 26.75 14.23 -7.08
C LYS A 162 26.05 15.31 -6.28
N GLU A 163 25.13 16.10 -6.86
CA GLU A 163 24.52 17.21 -6.12
C GLU A 163 22.99 17.42 -6.31
N THR A 164 22.30 16.81 -7.28
CA THR A 164 21.16 17.55 -7.85
C THR A 164 19.99 16.77 -8.45
N ILE A 165 19.52 15.68 -7.83
CA ILE A 165 18.09 15.32 -8.02
C ILE A 165 17.30 15.90 -6.86
N LYS A 166 16.78 17.11 -7.09
CA LYS A 166 15.79 17.72 -6.20
C LYS A 166 14.43 17.53 -6.84
N TRP A 167 13.55 16.84 -6.12
CA TRP A 167 12.14 16.83 -6.48
C TRP A 167 11.53 18.17 -6.08
N ALA A 168 11.11 18.94 -7.06
CA ALA A 168 10.36 20.17 -6.84
C ALA A 168 8.88 19.92 -7.12
N LEU A 169 8.03 20.56 -6.32
CA LEU A 169 6.65 20.73 -6.70
C LEU A 169 6.54 22.04 -7.46
N HIS A 170 6.04 21.98 -8.68
CA HIS A 170 5.63 23.16 -9.42
C HIS A 170 4.24 22.90 -10.01
N ASN A 171 3.27 23.74 -9.66
CA ASN A 171 1.87 23.61 -10.10
C ASN A 171 1.31 22.18 -9.90
N ASP A 172 1.48 21.63 -8.70
CA ASP A 172 1.08 20.25 -8.32
C ASP A 172 1.66 19.12 -9.18
N THR A 173 2.63 19.43 -10.04
CA THR A 173 3.39 18.47 -10.83
C THR A 173 4.71 18.20 -10.15
N LEU A 174 5.04 16.91 -10.05
CA LEU A 174 6.33 16.47 -9.57
C LEU A 174 7.37 16.65 -10.68
N GLN A 175 8.36 17.50 -10.43
CA GLN A 175 9.44 17.75 -11.38
C GLN A 175 10.77 17.27 -10.82
N VAL A 176 11.57 16.63 -11.68
CA VAL A 176 12.98 16.33 -11.41
C VAL A 176 13.78 17.57 -11.79
N MET A 177 14.26 18.33 -10.80
CA MET A 177 15.17 19.44 -11.06
C MET A 177 16.61 18.94 -10.99
N LEU A 178 17.31 19.11 -12.10
CA LEU A 178 18.75 18.94 -12.23
C LEU A 178 19.40 20.31 -12.06
N ASN A 179 19.81 20.63 -10.84
CA ASN A 179 20.71 21.76 -10.65
C ASN A 179 22.08 21.43 -11.30
N SER A 180 22.63 22.35 -12.06
CA SER A 180 24.03 22.32 -12.50
C SER A 180 24.68 23.54 -11.88
N LYS A 181 25.73 23.33 -11.06
CA LYS A 181 26.65 24.42 -10.76
C LYS A 181 27.56 24.54 -11.99
N ARG A 182 27.43 25.66 -12.71
CA ARG A 182 28.56 26.19 -13.47
C ARG A 182 29.59 26.73 -12.50
#